data_AF-A0A0K8WKA1-F1
#
_entry.id   AF-A0A0K8WKA1-F1
#
_cell.length_a   1.000
_cell.length_b   1.000
_cell.length_c   1.000
_cell.angle_alpha   90.00
_cell.angle_beta   90.00
_cell.angle_gamma   90.00
#
_symmetry.space_group_name_H-M   'P 1'
#
loop_
_entity.id
_entity.type
_entity.pdbx_description
1 polymer ?
#
loop_
_entity_poly.entity_id
_entity_poly.type
_entity_poly.pdbx_seq_one_letter_code
_entity_poly.pdbx_strand_id
1 'polypeptide(L)'
;MTPFCENVWKYLSILLLLKAKFVWCFYLPGLAPVNYCVKSESSSSCKSEIVLYVNRLNTEESVIPYEYHHFDFCTGNEKNSPVENLGQVVFGERIRPGPYNIEFLREINCELVCTKNYTGDNSESDHRIMLLKKGISLNYQHHWIVDNMPVTWCYPLDNDKQYCSTGFPMGCFVRPDSDEACLVNPNYNRRGFYYIFNHVDLRITYHSGQPEEGVGFHGNGGRIISVKVIPRSINHISSSKIDCDNTDPLALKSNSPIRGEHLLISYTYSVQFNMDNSVKWSSRWDYILESMPHTNIQWFSILNSLIIVLFLSGMVAMIMLRTLHKDIARYNQMDSGEDAQEEFGWKLVHGDVFRPPRKGMLLSIFLGSGVQVTCMTLITLAFACLGFLSPANRGALMTCSMVLFVSLGTPAGYVSSRIYKSFGGVKWKSNVILTSVLCPGIVFGLFFHNEFSPLARR
;
A
#
# COMPACT_ATOMS: atom_id res chain seq x y z
N MET A 1 -21.42 -47.29 3.96
CA MET A 1 -21.60 -46.01 4.69
C MET A 1 -21.43 -44.83 3.73
N THR A 2 -22.10 -44.90 2.58
CA THR A 2 -21.79 -44.15 1.36
C THR A 2 -22.97 -43.42 0.69
N PRO A 3 -24.27 -43.64 1.01
CA PRO A 3 -25.35 -42.85 0.40
C PRO A 3 -25.69 -41.56 1.16
N PHE A 4 -25.17 -41.36 2.37
CA PHE A 4 -25.49 -40.17 3.19
C PHE A 4 -24.67 -38.93 2.77
N CYS A 5 -23.46 -39.11 2.23
CA CYS A 5 -22.55 -38.01 1.89
C CYS A 5 -22.91 -37.34 0.55
N GLU A 6 -23.35 -38.10 -0.45
CA GLU A 6 -23.77 -37.55 -1.75
C GLU A 6 -25.04 -36.71 -1.65
N ASN A 7 -25.99 -37.11 -0.82
CA ASN A 7 -27.23 -36.38 -0.62
C ASN A 7 -26.97 -35.05 0.12
N VAL A 8 -26.08 -35.04 1.11
CA VAL A 8 -25.69 -33.80 1.81
C VAL A 8 -25.07 -32.79 0.83
N TRP A 9 -24.21 -33.22 -0.09
CA TRP A 9 -23.62 -32.32 -1.10
C TRP A 9 -24.66 -31.78 -2.10
N LYS A 10 -25.65 -32.59 -2.51
CA LYS A 10 -26.77 -32.14 -3.35
C LYS A 10 -27.66 -31.12 -2.64
N TYR A 11 -28.03 -31.37 -1.38
CA TYR A 11 -28.85 -30.42 -0.60
C TYR A 11 -28.09 -29.13 -0.29
N LEU A 12 -26.78 -29.19 -0.03
CA LEU A 12 -25.95 -28.00 0.18
C LEU A 12 -25.86 -27.16 -1.11
N SER A 13 -25.69 -27.79 -2.27
CA SER A 13 -25.66 -27.11 -3.58
C SER A 13 -27.00 -26.47 -3.93
N ILE A 14 -28.12 -27.14 -3.64
CA ILE A 14 -29.47 -26.59 -3.85
C ILE A 14 -29.73 -25.42 -2.89
N LEU A 15 -29.28 -25.51 -1.63
CA LEU A 15 -29.38 -24.41 -0.66
C LEU A 15 -28.52 -23.20 -1.07
N LEU A 16 -27.33 -23.44 -1.64
CA LEU A 16 -26.45 -22.40 -2.18
C LEU A 16 -27.08 -21.70 -3.39
N LEU A 17 -27.72 -22.46 -4.28
CA LEU A 17 -28.43 -21.94 -5.46
C LEU A 17 -29.70 -21.17 -5.09
N LEU A 18 -30.44 -21.59 -4.05
CA LEU A 18 -31.61 -20.86 -3.54
C LEU A 18 -31.24 -19.55 -2.82
N LYS A 19 -30.03 -19.45 -2.24
CA LYS A 19 -29.49 -18.22 -1.65
C LYS A 19 -28.95 -17.22 -2.69
N ALA A 20 -28.72 -17.65 -3.93
CA ALA A 20 -28.19 -16.80 -5.00
C ALA A 20 -29.18 -15.74 -5.54
N LYS A 21 -30.44 -15.72 -5.07
CA LYS A 21 -31.46 -14.74 -5.50
C LYS A 21 -31.44 -13.40 -4.75
N PHE A 22 -30.58 -13.23 -3.74
CA PHE A 22 -30.30 -11.92 -3.14
C PHE A 22 -29.01 -11.35 -3.74
N VAL A 23 -29.06 -10.92 -4.99
CA VAL A 23 -28.01 -10.05 -5.54
C VAL A 23 -28.28 -8.66 -5.01
N TRP A 24 -27.72 -8.34 -3.85
CA TRP A 24 -27.51 -6.95 -3.49
C TRP A 24 -26.44 -6.43 -4.44
N CYS A 25 -26.78 -5.44 -5.28
CA CYS A 25 -25.78 -4.72 -6.06
C CYS A 25 -24.74 -4.16 -5.08
N PHE A 26 -23.60 -4.82 -5.01
CA PHE A 26 -22.50 -4.39 -4.17
C PHE A 26 -21.77 -3.27 -4.91
N TYR A 27 -21.87 -2.05 -4.40
CA TYR A 27 -21.05 -0.95 -4.85
C TYR A 27 -19.60 -1.23 -4.43
N LEU A 28 -18.72 -1.41 -5.42
CA LEU A 28 -17.28 -1.44 -5.22
C LEU A 28 -16.77 0.01 -5.15
N PRO A 29 -16.32 0.49 -3.98
CA PRO A 29 -15.80 1.84 -3.84
C PRO A 29 -14.61 2.07 -4.77
N GLY A 30 -14.59 3.21 -5.46
CA GLY A 30 -13.51 3.60 -6.36
C GLY A 30 -13.68 3.22 -7.83
N LEU A 31 -14.77 2.53 -8.21
CA LEU A 31 -15.08 2.21 -9.62
C LEU A 31 -16.03 3.19 -10.30
N ALA A 32 -16.93 3.85 -9.56
CA ALA A 32 -17.83 4.85 -10.14
C ALA A 32 -17.25 6.26 -10.03
N PRO A 33 -17.35 7.08 -11.09
CA PRO A 33 -16.89 8.45 -11.05
C PRO A 33 -17.75 9.29 -10.11
N VAL A 34 -17.09 10.13 -9.32
CA VAL A 34 -17.75 11.22 -8.59
C VAL A 34 -17.75 12.44 -9.50
N ASN A 35 -18.93 13.01 -9.73
CA ASN A 35 -19.08 14.22 -10.50
C ASN A 35 -19.17 15.41 -9.55
N TYR A 36 -18.46 16.48 -9.89
CA TYR A 36 -18.46 17.73 -9.16
C TYR A 36 -19.11 18.84 -10.00
N CYS A 37 -19.93 19.68 -9.38
CA CYS A 37 -20.64 20.77 -10.04
C CYS A 37 -20.56 22.05 -9.19
N VAL A 38 -20.76 23.21 -9.81
CA VAL A 38 -20.88 24.47 -9.08
C VAL A 38 -22.02 24.39 -8.06
N LYS A 39 -21.89 25.09 -6.93
CA LYS A 39 -22.85 25.10 -5.81
C LYS A 39 -24.31 25.34 -6.23
N SER A 40 -24.52 26.20 -7.25
CA SER A 40 -25.83 26.51 -7.81
C SER A 40 -26.52 25.32 -8.49
N GLU A 41 -25.76 24.34 -8.96
CA GLU A 41 -26.23 23.15 -9.70
C GLU A 41 -26.04 21.84 -8.89
N SER A 42 -25.84 21.97 -7.57
CA SER A 42 -25.65 20.82 -6.70
C SER A 42 -26.89 19.93 -6.66
N SER A 43 -26.68 18.61 -6.83
CA SER A 43 -27.74 17.59 -6.82
C SER A 43 -27.25 16.33 -6.12
N SER A 44 -28.12 15.36 -5.85
CA SER A 44 -27.70 14.08 -5.24
C SER A 44 -26.67 13.31 -6.08
N SER A 45 -26.63 13.56 -7.40
CA SER A 45 -25.69 12.97 -8.35
C SER A 45 -24.44 13.81 -8.61
N CYS A 46 -24.41 15.09 -8.18
CA CYS A 46 -23.30 16.00 -8.41
C CYS A 46 -22.98 16.84 -7.16
N LYS A 47 -21.78 16.66 -6.61
CA LYS A 47 -21.35 17.29 -5.36
C LYS A 47 -20.65 18.61 -5.63
N SER A 48 -20.88 19.64 -4.82
CA SER A 48 -20.16 20.92 -4.96
C SER A 48 -18.95 21.04 -4.04
N GLU A 49 -18.99 20.38 -2.89
CA GLU A 49 -17.92 20.39 -1.90
C GLU A 49 -16.92 19.26 -2.19
N ILE A 50 -15.64 19.62 -2.24
CA ILE A 50 -14.52 18.69 -2.36
C ILE A 50 -13.91 18.49 -0.98
N VAL A 51 -14.19 17.34 -0.38
CA VAL A 51 -13.63 17.01 0.94
C VAL A 51 -12.18 16.56 0.77
N LEU A 52 -11.25 17.31 1.37
CA LEU A 52 -9.86 16.90 1.53
C LEU A 52 -9.74 16.06 2.80
N TYR A 53 -9.16 14.88 2.68
CA TYR A 53 -8.85 14.02 3.82
C TYR A 53 -7.35 14.04 4.13
N VAL A 54 -7.04 14.10 5.41
CA VAL A 54 -5.68 13.91 5.95
C VAL A 54 -5.52 12.48 6.44
N ASN A 55 -4.35 11.90 6.20
CA ASN A 55 -3.99 10.56 6.66
C ASN A 55 -2.75 10.64 7.58
N ARG A 56 -2.18 9.48 7.90
CA ARG A 56 -0.90 9.33 8.61
C ARG A 56 0.25 10.09 7.92
N LEU A 57 1.27 10.36 8.72
CA LEU A 57 2.58 10.81 8.29
C LEU A 57 3.59 9.67 8.45
N ASN A 58 4.45 9.48 7.45
CA ASN A 58 5.54 8.49 7.49
C ASN A 58 6.86 9.14 7.07
N THR A 59 7.94 8.38 7.19
CA THR A 59 9.27 8.75 6.70
C THR A 59 10.01 7.48 6.29
N GLU A 60 11.02 7.61 5.44
CA GLU A 60 11.93 6.52 5.09
C GLU A 60 12.94 6.21 6.21
N GLU A 61 13.14 7.16 7.14
CA GLU A 61 14.10 7.08 8.24
C GLU A 61 13.58 6.30 9.47
N SER A 62 12.28 6.02 9.52
CA SER A 62 11.61 5.42 10.68
C SER A 62 10.45 4.52 10.25
N VAL A 63 10.29 3.39 10.95
CA VAL A 63 9.21 2.42 10.69
C VAL A 63 7.87 2.90 11.27
N ILE A 64 7.89 3.85 12.22
CA ILE A 64 6.69 4.28 12.95
C ILE A 64 6.02 5.46 12.23
N PRO A 65 4.83 5.26 11.65
CA PRO A 65 4.01 6.37 11.18
C PRO A 65 3.31 7.07 12.35
N TYR A 66 3.11 8.38 12.23
CA TYR A 66 2.34 9.17 13.18
C TYR A 66 0.99 9.56 12.58
N GLU A 67 -0.03 9.62 13.43
CA GLU A 67 -1.31 10.21 13.02
C GLU A 67 -1.17 11.72 12.83
N TYR A 68 -2.05 12.32 12.02
CA TYR A 68 -2.05 13.76 11.78
C TYR A 68 -2.21 14.58 13.07
N HIS A 69 -2.97 14.08 14.06
CA HIS A 69 -3.19 14.74 15.36
C HIS A 69 -2.00 14.62 16.33
N HIS A 70 -1.02 13.78 16.02
CA HIS A 70 0.17 13.67 16.86
C HIS A 70 0.95 14.98 16.90
N PHE A 71 0.94 15.72 15.78
CA PHE A 71 1.52 17.05 15.67
C PHE A 71 0.44 18.13 15.84
N ASP A 72 0.84 19.33 16.24
CA ASP A 72 -0.08 20.44 16.51
C ASP A 72 -0.56 21.15 15.22
N PHE A 73 -1.06 20.38 14.26
CA PHE A 73 -1.65 20.88 13.02
C PHE A 73 -3.12 21.34 13.21
N CYS A 74 -3.68 21.98 12.19
CA CYS A 74 -5.10 22.34 12.17
C CYS A 74 -5.95 21.12 11.89
N THR A 75 -6.90 20.79 12.75
CA THR A 75 -7.76 19.60 12.58
C THR A 75 -9.17 20.01 12.15
N GLY A 76 -9.81 19.17 11.31
CA GLY A 76 -11.19 19.35 10.88
C GLY A 76 -12.20 18.70 11.84
N ASN A 77 -13.48 18.72 11.47
CA ASN A 77 -14.54 18.08 12.25
C ASN A 77 -14.58 16.57 12.02
N GLU A 78 -14.14 15.78 13.01
CA GLU A 78 -14.02 14.32 12.93
C GLU A 78 -15.34 13.54 12.77
N LYS A 79 -16.50 14.17 12.95
CA LYS A 79 -17.80 13.47 12.88
C LYS A 79 -18.07 12.84 11.51
N ASN A 80 -17.41 13.32 10.46
CA ASN A 80 -17.57 12.86 9.08
C ASN A 80 -16.45 11.90 8.63
N SER A 81 -15.74 11.25 9.57
CA SER A 81 -14.72 10.26 9.21
C SER A 81 -15.31 9.05 8.48
N PRO A 82 -14.73 8.64 7.34
CA PRO A 82 -15.18 7.46 6.61
C PRO A 82 -14.93 6.18 7.42
N VAL A 83 -15.78 5.16 7.21
CA VAL A 83 -15.63 3.86 7.86
C VAL A 83 -14.42 3.14 7.29
N GLU A 84 -13.52 2.68 8.16
CA GLU A 84 -12.31 1.95 7.80
C GLU A 84 -12.61 0.46 7.56
N ASN A 85 -11.96 -0.14 6.57
CA ASN A 85 -11.96 -1.60 6.43
C ASN A 85 -10.76 -2.26 7.14
N LEU A 86 -10.81 -3.58 7.32
CA LEU A 86 -9.79 -4.34 8.04
C LEU A 86 -8.37 -4.10 7.49
N GLY A 87 -8.22 -4.08 6.16
CA GLY A 87 -6.92 -3.85 5.51
C GLY A 87 -6.38 -2.45 5.74
N GLN A 88 -7.24 -1.43 5.79
CA GLN A 88 -6.86 -0.06 6.14
C GLN A 88 -6.37 0.03 7.58
N VAL A 89 -7.07 -0.62 8.51
CA VAL A 89 -6.67 -0.67 9.93
C VAL A 89 -5.31 -1.35 10.10
N VAL A 90 -5.08 -2.48 9.42
CA VAL A 90 -3.82 -3.24 9.51
C VAL A 90 -2.64 -2.43 8.97
N PHE A 91 -2.85 -1.66 7.90
CA PHE A 91 -1.83 -0.74 7.42
C PHE A 91 -1.72 0.55 8.22
N GLY A 92 -2.56 0.76 9.25
CA GLY A 92 -2.55 1.98 10.04
C GLY A 92 -2.99 3.21 9.24
N GLU A 93 -3.82 3.04 8.20
CA GLU A 93 -4.51 4.17 7.59
C GLU A 93 -5.52 4.74 8.58
N ARG A 94 -5.50 6.07 8.74
CA ARG A 94 -6.37 6.83 9.64
C ARG A 94 -6.81 8.08 8.90
N ILE A 95 -7.89 7.94 8.14
CA ILE A 95 -8.37 8.98 7.23
C ILE A 95 -9.35 9.88 7.98
N ARG A 96 -8.98 11.15 8.14
CA ARG A 96 -9.80 12.15 8.82
C ARG A 96 -10.11 13.31 7.86
N PRO A 97 -11.29 13.94 7.96
CA PRO A 97 -11.56 15.14 7.18
C PRO A 97 -10.58 16.25 7.61
N GLY A 98 -9.91 16.84 6.63
CA GLY A 98 -9.04 17.99 6.84
C GLY A 98 -9.85 19.26 7.10
N PRO A 99 -9.21 20.32 7.62
CA PRO A 99 -9.85 21.60 7.89
C PRO A 99 -10.01 22.49 6.64
N TYR A 100 -9.64 22.01 5.46
CA TYR A 100 -9.62 22.79 4.21
C TYR A 100 -10.98 22.70 3.52
N ASN A 101 -11.64 23.84 3.33
CA ASN A 101 -12.92 23.93 2.65
C ASN A 101 -12.70 24.26 1.17
N ILE A 102 -13.01 23.31 0.29
CA ILE A 102 -12.78 23.44 -1.15
C ILE A 102 -14.12 23.32 -1.86
N GLU A 103 -14.50 24.37 -2.59
CA GLU A 103 -15.69 24.36 -3.46
C GLU A 103 -15.25 24.22 -4.91
N PHE A 104 -15.92 23.37 -5.69
CA PHE A 104 -15.58 23.14 -7.09
C PHE A 104 -15.70 24.43 -7.93
N LEU A 105 -14.67 24.72 -8.74
CA LEU A 105 -14.53 25.93 -9.57
C LEU A 105 -14.46 27.26 -8.81
N ARG A 106 -14.24 27.24 -7.50
CA ARG A 106 -13.97 28.44 -6.70
C ARG A 106 -12.48 28.56 -6.40
N GLU A 107 -11.81 29.46 -7.10
CA GLU A 107 -10.40 29.75 -6.84
C GLU A 107 -10.23 30.50 -5.51
N ILE A 108 -9.22 30.09 -4.75
CA ILE A 108 -8.87 30.66 -3.46
C ILE A 108 -7.39 31.02 -3.54
N ASN A 109 -7.03 32.28 -3.35
CA ASN A 109 -5.62 32.70 -3.43
C ASN A 109 -4.92 32.72 -2.07
N CYS A 110 -5.65 32.89 -0.98
CA CYS A 110 -5.09 32.97 0.37
C CYS A 110 -6.20 32.90 1.42
N GLU A 111 -6.44 31.72 1.99
CA GLU A 111 -7.43 31.54 3.06
C GLU A 111 -6.78 31.00 4.34
N LEU A 112 -7.23 31.51 5.50
CA LEU A 112 -6.79 31.05 6.81
C LEU A 112 -7.47 29.75 7.19
N VAL A 113 -6.69 28.76 7.61
CA VAL A 113 -7.21 27.53 8.21
C VAL A 113 -7.30 27.71 9.73
N CYS A 114 -6.15 27.91 10.36
CA CYS A 114 -6.06 28.18 11.80
C CYS A 114 -4.70 28.82 12.13
N THR A 115 -4.62 29.46 13.30
CA THR A 115 -3.36 29.99 13.85
C THR A 115 -3.03 29.26 15.14
N LYS A 116 -1.80 28.75 15.24
CA LYS A 116 -1.25 28.12 16.44
C LYS A 116 -0.36 29.12 17.15
N ASN A 117 -0.56 29.25 18.46
CA ASN A 117 0.20 30.17 19.30
C ASN A 117 1.09 29.37 20.26
N TYR A 118 2.37 29.73 20.29
CA TYR A 118 3.37 29.12 21.16
C TYR A 118 4.04 30.20 22.01
N THR A 119 4.02 30.00 23.31
CA THR A 119 4.58 30.92 24.30
C THR A 119 5.81 30.31 24.95
N GLY A 120 6.91 31.07 25.00
CA GLY A 120 8.21 30.57 25.47
C GLY A 120 8.34 30.20 26.96
N ASP A 121 7.29 30.40 27.75
CA ASP A 121 7.28 30.07 29.17
C ASP A 121 6.35 28.88 29.49
N ASN A 122 5.71 28.30 28.46
CA ASN A 122 4.84 27.13 28.61
C ASN A 122 5.56 25.86 28.17
N SER A 123 5.78 24.93 29.11
CA SER A 123 6.42 23.64 28.84
C SER A 123 5.70 22.82 27.76
N GLU A 124 4.38 22.99 27.62
CA GLU A 124 3.61 22.30 26.59
C GLU A 124 3.89 22.87 25.18
N SER A 125 3.99 24.19 25.04
CA SER A 125 4.32 24.85 23.76
C SER A 125 5.73 24.46 23.29
N ASP A 126 6.68 24.41 24.21
CA ASP A 126 8.04 23.95 23.93
C ASP A 126 8.07 22.49 23.47
N HIS A 127 7.30 21.62 24.14
CA HIS A 127 7.22 20.21 23.75
C HIS A 127 6.63 20.04 22.34
N ARG A 128 5.54 20.75 22.01
CA ARG A 128 4.88 20.68 20.70
C ARG A 128 5.80 21.18 19.58
N ILE A 129 6.57 22.24 19.81
CA ILE A 129 7.54 22.73 18.83
C ILE A 129 8.72 21.77 18.67
N MET A 130 9.23 21.22 19.78
CA MET A 130 10.29 20.22 19.73
C MET A 130 9.83 19.01 18.91
N LEU A 131 8.58 18.59 19.08
CA LEU A 131 7.97 17.52 18.30
C LEU A 131 7.91 17.87 16.81
N LEU A 132 7.47 19.08 16.44
CA LEU A 132 7.46 19.55 15.05
C LEU A 132 8.88 19.59 14.46
N LYS A 133 9.86 20.15 15.17
CA LYS A 133 11.27 20.18 14.73
C LYS A 133 11.81 18.76 14.52
N LYS A 134 11.49 17.83 15.43
CA LYS A 134 11.87 16.42 15.30
C LYS A 134 11.24 15.79 14.07
N GLY A 135 9.95 16.04 13.82
CA GLY A 135 9.24 15.57 12.63
C GLY A 135 9.90 16.06 11.33
N ILE A 136 10.27 17.34 11.29
CA ILE A 136 10.95 17.94 10.14
C ILE A 136 12.37 17.36 9.96
N SER A 137 13.11 17.17 11.06
CA SER A 137 14.49 16.62 11.01
C SER A 137 14.55 15.19 10.45
N LEU A 138 13.46 14.43 10.60
CA LEU A 138 13.29 13.08 10.10
C LEU A 138 12.54 13.04 8.76
N ASN A 139 12.28 14.18 8.12
CA ASN A 139 11.59 14.29 6.84
C ASN A 139 10.22 13.58 6.81
N TYR A 140 9.40 13.74 7.86
CA TYR A 140 8.05 13.19 7.85
C TYR A 140 7.19 13.86 6.77
N GLN A 141 6.47 13.04 6.01
CA GLN A 141 5.64 13.47 4.88
C GLN A 141 4.15 13.35 5.20
N HIS A 142 3.37 14.35 4.78
CA HIS A 142 1.92 14.34 4.75
C HIS A 142 1.40 13.50 3.60
N HIS A 143 0.45 12.61 3.91
CA HIS A 143 -0.37 11.94 2.92
C HIS A 143 -1.79 12.48 2.97
N TRP A 144 -2.16 13.25 1.95
CA TRP A 144 -3.51 13.78 1.79
C TRP A 144 -4.22 13.09 0.65
N ILE A 145 -5.55 13.11 0.72
CA ILE A 145 -6.42 12.39 -0.18
C ILE A 145 -7.55 13.31 -0.63
N VAL A 146 -7.81 13.36 -1.94
CA VAL A 146 -8.95 14.05 -2.54
C VAL A 146 -9.57 13.14 -3.59
N ASP A 147 -10.89 12.98 -3.56
CA ASP A 147 -11.63 12.11 -4.50
C ASP A 147 -11.05 10.69 -4.64
N ASN A 148 -10.61 10.14 -3.50
CA ASN A 148 -9.96 8.85 -3.38
C ASN A 148 -8.58 8.73 -4.08
N MET A 149 -7.98 9.84 -4.54
CA MET A 149 -6.61 9.90 -5.06
C MET A 149 -5.66 10.55 -4.06
N PRO A 150 -4.38 10.14 -4.01
CA PRO A 150 -3.39 10.83 -3.20
C PRO A 150 -3.09 12.20 -3.80
N VAL A 151 -2.92 13.19 -2.93
CA VAL A 151 -2.38 14.49 -3.31
C VAL A 151 -0.89 14.32 -3.55
N THR A 152 -0.43 14.67 -4.75
CA THR A 152 0.97 14.45 -5.14
C THR A 152 1.78 15.73 -5.07
N TRP A 153 3.03 15.62 -4.61
CA TRP A 153 4.00 16.71 -4.72
C TRP A 153 5.03 16.35 -5.78
N CYS A 154 5.17 17.25 -6.75
CA CYS A 154 6.05 17.04 -7.89
C CYS A 154 7.19 18.06 -7.90
N TYR A 155 8.42 17.59 -8.09
CA TYR A 155 9.60 18.43 -8.21
C TYR A 155 10.41 18.05 -9.47
N PRO A 156 11.06 19.03 -10.11
CA PRO A 156 11.88 18.78 -11.29
C PRO A 156 13.18 18.05 -10.91
N LEU A 157 13.65 17.15 -11.78
CA LEU A 157 14.98 16.55 -11.76
C LEU A 157 15.84 17.15 -12.89
N ASP A 158 17.16 17.02 -12.77
CA ASP A 158 18.16 17.59 -13.70
C ASP A 158 18.00 17.19 -15.19
N ASN A 159 17.20 16.17 -15.50
CA ASN A 159 17.01 15.62 -16.85
C ASN A 159 15.67 16.01 -17.53
N ASP A 160 15.10 17.19 -17.22
CA ASP A 160 13.75 17.62 -17.65
C ASP A 160 12.62 16.64 -17.28
N LYS A 161 12.90 15.70 -16.37
CA LYS A 161 11.93 14.74 -15.84
C LYS A 161 11.37 15.28 -14.54
N GLN A 162 10.06 15.19 -14.38
CA GLN A 162 9.39 15.53 -13.13
C GLN A 162 9.14 14.25 -12.33
N TYR A 163 9.57 14.23 -11.06
CA TYR A 163 9.21 13.17 -10.13
C TYR A 163 8.04 13.64 -9.27
N CYS A 164 7.03 12.79 -9.11
CA CYS A 164 5.88 13.06 -8.26
C CYS A 164 5.80 12.01 -7.16
N SER A 165 5.92 12.45 -5.90
CA SER A 165 5.66 11.65 -4.72
C SER A 165 4.18 11.71 -4.33
N THR A 166 3.67 10.64 -3.71
CA THR A 166 2.30 10.56 -3.15
C THR A 166 2.18 11.17 -1.75
N GLY A 167 3.24 11.82 -1.28
CA GLY A 167 3.26 12.60 -0.06
C GLY A 167 4.18 13.82 -0.22
N PHE A 168 4.07 14.76 0.71
CA PHE A 168 4.88 15.97 0.72
C PHE A 168 5.42 16.24 2.12
N PRO A 169 6.65 16.70 2.27
CA PRO A 169 7.26 16.94 3.59
C PRO A 169 6.46 17.98 4.41
N MET A 170 6.43 17.84 5.73
CA MET A 170 5.84 18.84 6.64
C MET A 170 6.68 20.13 6.75
N GLY A 171 7.94 20.06 6.30
CA GLY A 171 8.91 21.15 6.37
C GLY A 171 10.27 20.67 5.89
N CYS A 172 11.27 21.54 6.02
CA CYS A 172 12.64 21.22 5.65
C CYS A 172 13.63 21.69 6.71
N PHE A 173 14.66 20.89 6.97
CA PHE A 173 15.76 21.23 7.87
C PHE A 173 17.07 21.28 7.08
N VAL A 174 17.72 22.44 7.06
CA VAL A 174 19.04 22.60 6.44
C VAL A 174 20.09 22.25 7.49
N ARG A 175 20.69 21.06 7.37
CA ARG A 175 21.71 20.59 8.30
C ARG A 175 22.93 21.54 8.27
N PRO A 176 23.58 21.82 9.41
CA PRO A 176 24.78 22.65 9.43
C PRO A 176 25.95 22.08 8.60
N ASP A 177 26.03 20.75 8.54
CA ASP A 177 27.15 20.00 7.99
C ASP A 177 26.91 19.47 6.56
N SER A 178 25.72 19.73 5.98
CA SER A 178 25.38 19.31 4.61
C SER A 178 25.12 20.54 3.75
N ASP A 179 25.59 20.49 2.50
CA ASP A 179 25.27 21.48 1.47
C ASP A 179 23.94 21.17 0.74
N GLU A 180 23.22 20.12 1.15
CA GLU A 180 21.89 19.81 0.64
C GLU A 180 20.87 20.87 1.10
N ALA A 181 20.59 21.83 0.22
CA ALA A 181 19.48 22.76 0.37
C ALA A 181 18.13 22.04 0.16
N CYS A 182 17.06 22.65 0.67
CA CYS A 182 15.72 22.13 0.46
C CYS A 182 15.35 22.16 -1.03
N LEU A 183 15.09 20.99 -1.63
CA LEU A 183 14.71 20.85 -3.05
C LEU A 183 13.44 21.62 -3.44
N VAL A 184 12.64 22.02 -2.45
CA VAL A 184 11.35 22.72 -2.65
C VAL A 184 11.56 24.15 -3.14
N ASN A 185 12.53 24.89 -2.59
CA ASN A 185 12.78 26.28 -2.96
C ASN A 185 14.24 26.67 -2.63
N PRO A 186 14.98 27.26 -3.58
CA PRO A 186 16.36 27.71 -3.35
C PRO A 186 16.50 28.78 -2.26
N ASN A 187 15.43 29.49 -1.92
CA ASN A 187 15.43 30.49 -0.83
C ASN A 187 15.57 29.84 0.57
N TYR A 188 15.41 28.52 0.68
CA TYR A 188 15.49 27.78 1.94
C TYR A 188 16.92 27.26 2.15
N ASN A 189 17.87 28.17 2.32
CA ASN A 189 19.31 27.85 2.34
C ASN A 189 20.02 28.22 3.65
N ARG A 190 19.32 28.75 4.66
CA ARG A 190 19.96 29.17 5.92
C ARG A 190 20.32 27.93 6.76
N ARG A 191 21.62 27.68 6.92
CA ARG A 191 22.17 26.55 7.70
C ARG A 191 21.70 26.59 9.16
N GLY A 192 21.26 25.45 9.69
CA GLY A 192 20.79 25.31 11.07
C GLY A 192 19.39 25.88 11.34
N PHE A 193 18.61 26.13 10.28
CA PHE A 193 17.21 26.56 10.38
C PHE A 193 16.25 25.47 9.91
N TYR A 194 15.08 25.48 10.54
CA TYR A 194 13.90 24.70 10.18
C TYR A 194 12.91 25.60 9.46
N TYR A 195 12.45 25.15 8.30
CA TYR A 195 11.41 25.80 7.51
C TYR A 195 10.14 24.97 7.63
N ILE A 196 9.09 25.55 8.21
CA ILE A 196 7.79 24.87 8.35
C ILE A 196 6.96 25.18 7.10
N PHE A 197 6.37 24.15 6.49
CA PHE A 197 5.43 24.34 5.38
C PHE A 197 4.03 24.56 5.92
N ASN A 198 3.74 25.84 6.19
CA ASN A 198 2.48 26.30 6.73
C ASN A 198 1.51 26.78 5.63
N HIS A 199 1.96 26.94 4.40
CA HIS A 199 1.12 27.27 3.26
C HIS A 199 1.12 26.16 2.22
N VAL A 200 -0.04 25.83 1.67
CA VAL A 200 -0.20 24.80 0.62
C VAL A 200 -0.96 25.36 -0.57
N ASP A 201 -0.36 25.30 -1.76
CA ASP A 201 -1.07 25.58 -3.00
C ASP A 201 -1.58 24.28 -3.61
N LEU A 202 -2.89 24.12 -3.67
CA LEU A 202 -3.56 22.98 -4.28
C LEU A 202 -3.91 23.32 -5.73
N ARG A 203 -3.36 22.55 -6.67
CA ARG A 203 -3.69 22.60 -8.10
C ARG A 203 -4.55 21.39 -8.44
N ILE A 204 -5.83 21.62 -8.65
CA ILE A 204 -6.82 20.58 -8.95
C ILE A 204 -7.07 20.58 -10.46
N THR A 205 -6.71 19.49 -11.13
CA THR A 205 -7.01 19.32 -12.56
C THR A 205 -8.27 18.49 -12.73
N TYR A 206 -9.18 18.96 -13.58
CA TYR A 206 -10.47 18.30 -13.81
C TYR A 206 -10.79 18.13 -15.30
N HIS A 207 -11.56 17.07 -15.58
CA HIS A 207 -12.13 16.77 -16.88
C HIS A 207 -13.55 17.34 -16.95
N SER A 208 -13.86 18.17 -17.93
CA SER A 208 -15.18 18.80 -18.08
C SER A 208 -16.28 17.87 -18.62
N GLY A 209 -15.90 16.75 -19.23
CA GLY A 209 -16.85 15.78 -19.81
C GLY A 209 -17.42 16.20 -21.18
N GLN A 210 -17.05 17.37 -21.71
CA GLN A 210 -17.55 17.87 -23.00
C GLN A 210 -17.24 16.99 -24.23
N PRO A 211 -16.10 16.26 -24.32
CA PRO A 211 -15.83 15.40 -25.47
C PRO A 211 -16.32 13.94 -25.34
N GLU A 212 -16.88 13.51 -24.19
CA GLU A 212 -17.35 12.13 -23.99
C GLU A 212 -18.85 12.01 -24.25
N GLU A 213 -19.24 11.27 -25.30
CA GLU A 213 -20.65 11.00 -25.62
C GLU A 213 -21.37 10.33 -24.42
N GLY A 214 -22.44 10.98 -23.94
CA GLY A 214 -23.40 10.38 -22.99
C GLY A 214 -23.37 10.92 -21.55
N VAL A 215 -22.41 11.77 -21.17
CA VAL A 215 -22.40 12.42 -19.83
C VAL A 215 -21.91 13.87 -19.93
N GLY A 216 -22.53 14.66 -20.80
CA GLY A 216 -22.20 16.07 -20.95
C GLY A 216 -22.63 16.88 -19.72
N PHE A 217 -21.71 17.17 -18.81
CA PHE A 217 -21.90 18.27 -17.87
C PHE A 217 -21.84 19.57 -18.69
N HIS A 218 -22.86 20.43 -18.57
CA HIS A 218 -22.98 21.68 -19.35
C HIS A 218 -21.93 22.74 -18.94
N GLY A 219 -20.63 22.46 -19.07
CA GLY A 219 -19.52 23.38 -18.77
C GLY A 219 -19.30 23.68 -17.27
N ASN A 220 -20.31 23.48 -16.44
CA ASN A 220 -20.31 23.80 -15.00
C ASN A 220 -20.06 22.59 -14.09
N GLY A 221 -19.70 21.45 -14.67
CA GLY A 221 -19.39 20.22 -13.95
C GLY A 221 -18.16 19.52 -14.49
N GLY A 222 -17.57 18.65 -13.68
CA GLY A 222 -16.40 17.89 -14.07
C GLY A 222 -16.02 16.79 -13.10
N ARG A 223 -15.03 15.99 -13.49
CA ARG A 223 -14.46 14.90 -12.70
C ARG A 223 -13.00 15.22 -12.39
N ILE A 224 -12.58 15.04 -11.15
CA ILE A 224 -11.20 15.32 -10.73
C ILE A 224 -10.27 14.23 -11.30
N ILE A 225 -9.21 14.66 -11.97
CA ILE A 225 -8.21 13.79 -12.60
C ILE A 225 -6.91 13.77 -11.79
N SER A 226 -6.45 14.92 -11.31
CA SER A 226 -5.23 14.98 -10.50
C SER A 226 -5.27 16.12 -9.49
N VAL A 227 -4.56 15.94 -8.38
CA VAL A 227 -4.40 16.97 -7.36
C VAL A 227 -2.93 17.07 -7.02
N LYS A 228 -2.33 18.22 -7.34
CA LYS A 228 -0.93 18.53 -7.05
C LYS A 228 -0.85 19.53 -5.91
N VAL A 229 0.09 19.35 -5.00
CA VAL A 229 0.39 20.29 -3.92
C VAL A 229 1.76 20.91 -4.12
N ILE A 230 1.85 22.22 -3.90
CA ILE A 230 3.12 22.94 -3.79
C ILE A 230 3.20 23.46 -2.34
N PRO A 231 4.03 22.84 -1.49
CA PRO A 231 4.22 23.32 -0.14
C PRO A 231 5.10 24.57 -0.13
N ARG A 232 4.71 25.57 0.66
CA ARG A 232 5.48 26.80 0.88
C ARG A 232 5.61 27.09 2.37
N SER A 233 6.74 27.68 2.75
CA SER A 233 6.93 28.33 4.04
C SER A 233 6.71 29.82 3.87
N ILE A 234 5.78 30.41 4.63
CA ILE A 234 5.45 31.84 4.59
C ILE A 234 5.41 32.39 6.00
N ASN A 235 6.14 33.47 6.24
CA ASN A 235 6.09 34.20 7.50
C ASN A 235 4.94 35.23 7.49
N HIS A 236 3.81 34.87 8.09
CA HIS A 236 2.65 35.76 8.23
C HIS A 236 2.89 36.78 9.35
N ILE A 237 2.95 38.07 9.02
CA ILE A 237 3.24 39.16 9.97
C ILE A 237 2.09 39.33 11.00
N SER A 238 0.85 39.04 10.62
CA SER A 238 -0.31 39.13 11.51
C SER A 238 -1.37 38.07 11.17
N SER A 239 -2.12 37.60 12.17
CA SER A 239 -3.26 36.69 11.95
C SER A 239 -4.46 37.36 11.29
N SER A 240 -4.56 38.69 11.37
CA SER A 240 -5.70 39.49 10.86
C SER A 240 -5.54 39.94 9.40
N LYS A 241 -4.31 40.03 8.89
CA LYS A 241 -4.01 40.36 7.49
C LYS A 241 -2.99 39.37 6.97
N ILE A 242 -3.49 38.41 6.21
CA ILE A 242 -2.73 37.30 5.68
C ILE A 242 -2.26 37.68 4.28
N ASP A 243 -0.96 37.52 4.05
CA ASP A 243 -0.32 37.81 2.77
C ASP A 243 0.39 36.55 2.30
N CYS A 244 -0.21 35.87 1.31
CA CYS A 244 0.36 34.66 0.71
C CYS A 244 1.29 34.95 -0.47
N ASP A 245 1.43 36.22 -0.87
CA ASP A 245 2.39 36.65 -1.90
C ASP A 245 3.78 36.94 -1.31
N ASN A 246 3.85 37.04 0.02
CA ASN A 246 5.11 37.16 0.73
C ASN A 246 6.01 35.93 0.46
N THR A 247 7.25 36.19 0.03
CA THR A 247 8.25 35.16 -0.26
C THR A 247 9.16 34.87 0.92
N ASP A 248 9.04 35.63 2.02
CA ASP A 248 9.83 35.43 3.23
C ASP A 248 9.39 34.15 3.98
N PRO A 249 10.30 33.18 4.15
CA PRO A 249 9.96 31.94 4.81
C PRO A 249 9.93 32.04 6.33
N LEU A 250 9.08 31.22 6.96
CA LEU A 250 9.07 31.04 8.41
C LEU A 250 10.25 30.15 8.82
N ALA A 251 11.36 30.79 9.16
CA ALA A 251 12.60 30.12 9.57
C ALA A 251 12.74 30.08 11.10
N LEU A 252 12.82 28.88 11.67
CA LEU A 252 13.06 28.65 13.10
C LEU A 252 14.49 28.17 13.33
N LYS A 253 15.21 28.79 14.26
CA LYS A 253 16.58 28.38 14.59
C LYS A 253 16.59 27.07 15.38
N SER A 254 17.60 26.22 15.14
CA SER A 254 17.72 24.91 15.80
C SER A 254 17.85 25.00 17.31
N ASN A 255 18.72 25.89 17.82
CA ASN A 255 19.19 25.85 19.21
C ASN A 255 18.55 26.91 20.13
N SER A 256 17.59 27.69 19.64
CA SER A 256 16.86 28.62 20.51
C SER A 256 15.55 27.98 20.98
N PRO A 257 15.40 27.68 22.29
CA PRO A 257 14.07 27.62 22.88
C PRO A 257 13.40 28.97 22.64
N ILE A 258 12.09 28.97 22.43
CA ILE A 258 11.33 30.21 22.48
C ILE A 258 11.46 30.68 23.92
N ARG A 259 12.28 31.69 24.22
CA ARG A 259 12.36 32.25 25.58
C ARG A 259 11.96 33.71 25.47
N GLY A 260 10.79 34.04 26.02
CA GLY A 260 10.21 35.39 25.95
C GLY A 260 9.65 35.83 24.58
N GLU A 261 9.66 34.96 23.57
CA GLU A 261 9.07 35.24 22.25
C GLU A 261 7.68 34.60 22.12
N HIS A 262 6.78 35.25 21.39
CA HIS A 262 5.50 34.68 20.97
C HIS A 262 5.64 34.21 19.53
N LEU A 263 5.60 32.89 19.30
CA LEU A 263 5.61 32.34 17.95
C LEU A 263 4.18 32.05 17.51
N LEU A 264 3.75 32.71 16.44
CA LEU A 264 2.47 32.47 15.78
C LEU A 264 2.73 31.74 14.46
N ILE A 265 2.14 30.55 14.32
CA ILE A 265 2.16 29.79 13.07
C ILE A 265 0.75 29.81 12.49
N SER A 266 0.54 30.61 11.45
CA SER A 266 -0.71 30.65 10.69
C SER A 266 -0.63 29.68 9.53
N TYR A 267 -1.56 28.73 9.46
CA TYR A 267 -1.70 27.79 8.35
C TYR A 267 -2.69 28.33 7.33
N THR A 268 -2.28 28.38 6.07
CA THR A 268 -3.07 28.95 4.99
C THR A 268 -3.04 28.06 3.75
N TYR A 269 -3.97 28.28 2.82
CA TYR A 269 -4.00 27.53 1.57
C TYR A 269 -4.50 28.36 0.41
N SER A 270 -4.18 27.87 -0.78
CA SER A 270 -4.67 28.36 -2.06
C SER A 270 -5.21 27.19 -2.88
N VAL A 271 -6.20 27.43 -3.72
CA VAL A 271 -6.79 26.45 -4.63
C VAL A 271 -6.90 27.05 -6.02
N GLN A 272 -6.31 26.37 -7.00
CA GLN A 272 -6.39 26.71 -8.42
C GLN A 272 -6.97 25.52 -9.18
N PHE A 273 -7.89 25.80 -10.11
CA PHE A 273 -8.53 24.78 -10.94
C PHE A 273 -8.02 24.87 -12.37
N ASN A 274 -7.48 23.76 -12.88
CA ASN A 274 -7.04 23.66 -14.27
C ASN A 274 -7.92 22.67 -15.03
N MET A 275 -8.46 23.08 -16.17
CA MET A 275 -9.21 22.18 -17.03
C MET A 275 -8.26 21.43 -17.97
N ASP A 276 -8.36 20.10 -18.00
CA ASP A 276 -7.63 19.27 -18.96
C ASP A 276 -8.53 18.13 -19.45
N ASN A 277 -8.89 18.18 -20.73
CA ASN A 277 -9.74 17.17 -21.38
C ASN A 277 -8.92 16.12 -22.17
N SER A 278 -7.58 16.19 -22.14
CA SER A 278 -6.73 15.21 -22.84
C SER A 278 -6.64 13.88 -22.09
N VAL A 279 -6.76 13.91 -20.76
CA VAL A 279 -6.69 12.74 -19.90
C VAL A 279 -8.09 12.23 -19.60
N LYS A 280 -8.36 10.96 -19.92
CA LYS A 280 -9.62 10.31 -19.55
C LYS A 280 -9.68 10.08 -18.05
N TRP A 281 -10.88 10.14 -17.47
CA TRP A 281 -11.06 9.86 -16.04
C TRP A 281 -10.60 8.44 -15.65
N SER A 282 -10.75 7.45 -16.55
CA SER A 282 -10.31 6.07 -16.31
C SER A 282 -8.79 5.92 -16.18
N SER A 283 -8.00 6.77 -16.84
CA SER A 283 -6.53 6.78 -16.82
C SER A 283 -5.96 7.74 -15.78
N ARG A 284 -6.78 8.26 -14.86
CA ARG A 284 -6.36 9.28 -13.89
C ARG A 284 -5.28 8.83 -12.90
N TRP A 285 -5.05 7.53 -12.77
CA TRP A 285 -3.98 6.97 -11.94
C TRP A 285 -2.62 6.90 -12.65
N ASP A 286 -2.59 7.03 -13.97
CA ASP A 286 -1.40 6.75 -14.78
C ASP A 286 -0.25 7.72 -14.45
N TYR A 287 -0.54 9.00 -14.18
CA TYR A 287 0.49 9.98 -13.85
C TYR A 287 1.26 9.64 -12.56
N ILE A 288 0.62 8.96 -11.60
CA ILE A 288 1.26 8.51 -10.35
C ILE A 288 2.10 7.27 -10.61
N LEU A 289 1.60 6.37 -11.46
CA LEU A 289 2.27 5.12 -11.79
C LEU A 289 3.50 5.35 -12.69
N GLU A 290 3.44 6.33 -13.58
CA GLU A 290 4.52 6.75 -14.47
C GLU A 290 5.60 7.56 -13.75
N SER A 291 5.22 8.32 -12.71
CA SER A 291 6.17 9.09 -11.90
C SER A 291 6.89 8.26 -10.85
N MET A 292 6.36 7.08 -10.49
CA MET A 292 7.16 6.10 -9.74
C MET A 292 8.40 5.82 -10.58
N PRO A 293 9.61 5.82 -9.98
CA PRO A 293 10.81 5.57 -10.75
C PRO A 293 10.60 4.16 -11.28
N HIS A 294 10.33 4.04 -12.57
CA HIS A 294 10.37 2.77 -13.22
C HIS A 294 11.79 2.29 -12.94
N THR A 295 11.93 1.36 -11.99
CA THR A 295 12.94 0.34 -12.15
C THR A 295 12.57 -0.22 -13.51
N ASN A 296 13.18 0.32 -14.57
CA ASN A 296 13.06 -0.21 -15.92
C ASN A 296 13.09 -1.70 -15.69
N ILE A 297 11.98 -2.40 -15.97
CA ILE A 297 11.88 -3.83 -15.74
C ILE A 297 13.21 -4.35 -16.22
N GLN A 298 14.01 -4.90 -15.31
CA GLN A 298 15.38 -5.26 -15.64
C GLN A 298 15.22 -6.49 -16.53
N TRP A 299 14.83 -6.27 -17.78
CA TRP A 299 14.61 -7.28 -18.80
C TRP A 299 15.88 -8.09 -18.94
N PHE A 300 17.03 -7.46 -18.67
CA PHE A 300 18.30 -8.10 -18.48
C PHE A 300 18.31 -9.14 -17.35
N SER A 301 17.81 -8.82 -16.15
CA SER A 301 17.69 -9.76 -15.02
C SER A 301 16.70 -10.89 -15.31
N ILE A 302 15.54 -10.57 -15.89
CA ILE A 302 14.53 -11.58 -16.27
C ILE A 302 15.10 -12.53 -17.33
N LEU A 303 15.68 -11.99 -18.40
CA LEU A 303 16.27 -12.78 -19.48
C LEU A 303 17.45 -13.62 -18.96
N ASN A 304 18.31 -13.04 -18.13
CA ASN A 304 19.41 -13.77 -17.49
C ASN A 304 18.89 -14.92 -16.61
N SER A 305 17.85 -14.68 -15.80
CA SER A 305 17.23 -15.73 -14.99
C SER A 305 16.60 -16.83 -15.84
N LEU A 306 15.97 -16.47 -16.97
CA LEU A 306 15.36 -17.41 -17.90
C LEU A 306 16.42 -18.29 -18.60
N ILE A 307 17.54 -17.71 -19.04
CA ILE A 307 18.66 -18.46 -19.62
C ILE A 307 19.24 -19.43 -18.60
N ILE A 308 19.46 -18.99 -17.36
CA ILE A 308 19.99 -19.85 -16.29
C ILE A 308 19.04 -21.03 -16.02
N VAL A 309 17.74 -20.78 -15.93
CA VAL A 309 16.72 -21.84 -15.73
C VAL A 309 16.70 -22.82 -16.90
N LEU A 310 16.71 -22.33 -18.15
CA LEU A 310 16.74 -23.19 -19.33
C LEU A 310 18.02 -24.04 -19.38
N PHE A 311 19.19 -23.44 -19.10
CA PHE A 311 20.46 -24.15 -19.10
C PHE A 311 20.53 -25.20 -17.99
N LEU A 312 20.13 -24.86 -16.75
CA LEU A 312 20.10 -25.80 -15.63
C LEU A 312 19.11 -26.94 -15.88
N SER A 313 17.91 -26.63 -16.41
CA SER A 313 16.93 -27.67 -16.76
C SER A 313 17.44 -28.58 -17.88
N GLY A 314 18.11 -28.04 -18.90
CA GLY A 314 18.75 -28.80 -19.97
C GLY A 314 19.90 -29.68 -19.47
N MET A 315 20.73 -29.17 -18.55
CA MET A 315 21.81 -29.95 -17.92
C MET A 315 21.24 -31.10 -17.09
N VAL A 316 20.22 -30.84 -16.26
CA VAL A 316 19.52 -31.88 -15.48
C VAL A 316 18.87 -32.91 -16.40
N ALA A 317 18.21 -32.47 -17.47
CA ALA A 317 17.61 -33.35 -18.46
C ALA A 317 18.65 -34.21 -19.20
N MET A 318 19.81 -33.66 -19.56
CA MET A 318 20.89 -34.41 -20.20
C MET A 318 21.51 -35.44 -19.24
N ILE A 319 21.72 -35.07 -17.97
CA ILE A 319 22.17 -36.01 -16.93
C ILE A 319 21.12 -37.13 -16.76
N MET A 320 19.84 -36.77 -16.67
CA MET A 320 18.74 -37.73 -16.55
C MET A 320 18.63 -38.66 -17.77
N LEU A 321 18.74 -38.12 -18.99
CA LEU A 321 18.72 -38.91 -20.22
C LEU A 321 19.94 -39.83 -20.33
N ARG A 322 21.13 -39.35 -19.96
CA ARG A 322 22.37 -40.14 -19.99
C ARG A 322 22.34 -41.26 -18.96
N THR A 323 21.85 -40.98 -17.75
CA THR A 323 21.67 -42.00 -16.70
C THR A 323 20.60 -43.01 -17.12
N LEU A 324 19.46 -42.57 -17.63
CA LEU A 324 18.40 -43.44 -18.12
C LEU A 324 18.87 -44.34 -19.27
N HIS A 325 19.54 -43.80 -20.30
CA HIS A 325 20.06 -44.61 -21.41
C HIS A 325 21.10 -45.63 -20.95
N LYS A 326 22.02 -45.23 -20.05
CA LYS A 326 23.02 -46.13 -19.47
C LYS A 326 22.36 -47.24 -18.66
N ASP A 327 21.34 -46.92 -17.88
CA ASP A 327 20.61 -47.90 -17.09
C ASP A 327 19.82 -48.86 -17.99
N ILE A 328 19.09 -48.37 -18.99
CA ILE A 328 18.36 -49.21 -19.96
C ILE A 328 19.32 -50.15 -20.72
N ALA A 329 20.45 -49.64 -21.20
CA ALA A 329 21.45 -50.45 -21.90
C ALA A 329 22.01 -51.56 -21.00
N ARG A 330 22.20 -51.26 -19.71
CA ARG A 330 22.64 -52.25 -18.71
C ARG A 330 21.57 -53.31 -18.45
N TYR A 331 20.30 -52.92 -18.33
CA TYR A 331 19.19 -53.87 -18.15
C TYR A 331 19.07 -54.83 -19.35
N ASN A 332 19.15 -54.31 -20.58
CA ASN A 332 19.04 -55.14 -21.79
C ASN A 332 20.19 -56.15 -21.95
N GLN A 333 21.36 -55.88 -21.35
CA GLN A 333 22.50 -56.82 -21.34
C GLN A 333 22.38 -57.90 -20.26
N MET A 334 21.57 -57.69 -19.23
CA MET A 334 21.39 -58.64 -18.12
C MET A 334 20.26 -59.65 -18.38
N ASP A 335 19.34 -59.37 -19.30
CA ASP A 335 18.24 -60.27 -19.70
C ASP A 335 18.72 -61.53 -20.47
N SER A 336 20.01 -61.60 -20.81
CA SER A 336 20.62 -62.75 -21.50
C SER A 336 21.33 -63.76 -20.58
N GLY A 337 21.24 -63.61 -19.26
CA GLY A 337 21.77 -64.55 -18.28
C GLY A 337 20.66 -65.11 -17.39
N GLU A 338 20.34 -66.40 -17.55
CA GLU A 338 19.53 -67.15 -16.59
C GLU A 338 20.26 -67.18 -15.25
N ASP A 339 19.87 -66.32 -14.31
CA ASP A 339 19.91 -66.57 -12.86
C ASP A 339 19.21 -65.44 -12.09
N ALA A 340 18.28 -65.85 -11.23
CA ALA A 340 17.72 -65.12 -10.08
C ALA A 340 17.41 -63.62 -10.30
N GLN A 341 16.14 -63.41 -10.65
CA GLN A 341 15.36 -62.18 -10.55
C GLN A 341 15.25 -61.66 -9.10
N GLU A 342 16.38 -61.34 -8.44
CA GLU A 342 16.37 -60.50 -7.26
C GLU A 342 16.20 -59.05 -7.72
N GLU A 343 15.08 -58.47 -7.31
CA GLU A 343 14.71 -57.08 -7.49
C GLU A 343 15.90 -56.16 -7.17
N PHE A 344 16.58 -55.59 -8.16
CA PHE A 344 17.58 -54.55 -7.96
C PHE A 344 17.27 -53.33 -8.83
N GLY A 345 17.46 -52.13 -8.28
CA GLY A 345 17.31 -50.84 -8.99
C GLY A 345 15.97 -50.13 -8.77
N TRP A 346 15.58 -49.25 -9.71
CA TRP A 346 14.39 -48.38 -9.59
C TRP A 346 13.06 -49.15 -9.36
N LYS A 347 13.02 -50.45 -9.69
CA LYS A 347 11.90 -51.35 -9.35
C LYS A 347 11.76 -51.61 -7.84
N LEU A 348 12.86 -51.68 -7.08
CA LEU A 348 12.82 -51.67 -5.60
C LEU A 348 12.40 -50.30 -5.06
N VAL A 349 12.77 -49.23 -5.77
CA VAL A 349 12.46 -47.85 -5.35
C VAL A 349 10.97 -47.59 -5.35
N HIS A 350 10.18 -48.27 -6.20
CA HIS A 350 8.71 -48.21 -6.12
C HIS A 350 8.20 -48.57 -4.70
N GLY A 351 8.83 -49.51 -4.00
CA GLY A 351 8.50 -49.87 -2.61
C GLY A 351 9.02 -48.84 -1.58
N ASP A 352 10.17 -48.23 -1.85
CA ASP A 352 10.76 -47.20 -0.96
C ASP A 352 10.12 -45.81 -1.11
N VAL A 353 9.48 -45.50 -2.24
CA VAL A 353 8.70 -44.25 -2.44
C VAL A 353 7.52 -44.17 -1.47
N PHE A 354 6.96 -45.31 -1.07
CA PHE A 354 5.89 -45.37 -0.09
C PHE A 354 6.38 -45.46 1.35
N ARG A 355 7.70 -45.51 1.58
CA ARG A 355 8.24 -45.53 2.94
C ARG A 355 7.97 -44.18 3.61
N PRO A 356 7.38 -44.16 4.81
CA PRO A 356 7.13 -42.92 5.51
C PRO A 356 8.46 -42.21 5.81
N PRO A 357 8.59 -40.92 5.49
CA PRO A 357 9.82 -40.18 5.74
C PRO A 357 10.05 -39.99 7.24
N ARG A 358 11.33 -39.97 7.66
CA ARG A 358 11.74 -39.81 9.07
C ARG A 358 11.07 -38.63 9.79
N LYS A 359 10.77 -37.55 9.06
CA LYS A 359 10.10 -36.32 9.54
C LYS A 359 8.76 -36.07 8.83
N GLY A 360 7.93 -37.11 8.67
CA GLY A 360 6.66 -37.02 7.94
C GLY A 360 5.66 -35.99 8.48
N MET A 361 5.69 -35.68 9.78
CA MET A 361 4.88 -34.60 10.36
C MET A 361 5.25 -33.24 9.77
N LEU A 362 6.53 -32.86 9.83
CA LEU A 362 7.00 -31.57 9.30
C LEU A 362 6.75 -31.44 7.79
N LEU A 363 7.01 -32.50 7.03
CA LEU A 363 6.75 -32.50 5.58
C LEU A 363 5.27 -32.26 5.28
N SER A 364 4.37 -32.94 6.00
CA SER A 364 2.93 -32.77 5.81
C SER A 364 2.43 -31.36 6.18
N ILE A 365 3.05 -30.72 7.16
CA ILE A 365 2.74 -29.34 7.57
C ILE A 365 3.19 -28.34 6.49
N PHE A 366 4.44 -28.44 6.03
CA PHE A 366 4.95 -27.56 4.97
C PHE A 366 4.18 -27.72 3.67
N LEU A 367 3.79 -28.94 3.32
CA LEU A 367 2.98 -29.19 2.13
C LEU A 367 1.58 -28.58 2.25
N GLY A 368 0.91 -28.75 3.41
CA GLY A 368 -0.39 -28.13 3.65
C GLY A 368 -0.33 -26.60 3.61
N SER A 369 0.65 -26.01 4.29
CA SER A 369 0.90 -24.57 4.28
C SER A 369 1.28 -24.05 2.88
N GLY A 370 2.03 -24.83 2.10
CA GLY A 370 2.38 -24.52 0.72
C GLY A 370 1.14 -24.45 -0.17
N VAL A 371 0.27 -25.47 -0.09
CA VAL A 371 -1.00 -25.48 -0.84
C VAL A 371 -1.89 -24.28 -0.45
N GLN A 372 -1.95 -23.93 0.83
CA GLN A 372 -2.69 -22.75 1.28
C GLN A 372 -2.21 -21.48 0.59
N VAL A 373 -0.90 -21.22 0.63
CA VAL A 373 -0.30 -20.03 0.03
C VAL A 373 -0.46 -20.05 -1.49
N THR A 374 -0.22 -21.18 -2.16
CA THR A 374 -0.39 -21.30 -3.61
C THR A 374 -1.84 -21.07 -4.05
N CYS A 375 -2.83 -21.62 -3.35
CA CYS A 375 -4.23 -21.34 -3.65
C CYS A 375 -4.57 -19.86 -3.40
N MET A 376 -4.05 -19.29 -2.32
CA MET A 376 -4.27 -17.88 -1.98
C MET A 376 -3.70 -16.96 -3.06
N THR A 377 -2.47 -17.21 -3.53
CA THR A 377 -1.85 -16.40 -4.58
C THR A 377 -2.58 -16.53 -5.91
N LEU A 378 -3.00 -17.74 -6.31
CA LEU A 378 -3.76 -17.94 -7.54
C LEU A 378 -5.12 -17.24 -7.52
N ILE A 379 -5.87 -17.34 -6.40
CA ILE A 379 -7.17 -16.68 -6.27
C ILE A 379 -7.02 -15.16 -6.23
N THR A 380 -6.03 -14.66 -5.48
CA THR A 380 -5.74 -13.22 -5.41
C THR A 380 -5.35 -12.67 -6.79
N LEU A 381 -4.50 -13.41 -7.53
CA LEU A 381 -4.10 -13.04 -8.89
C LEU A 381 -5.30 -13.02 -9.84
N ALA A 382 -6.19 -14.01 -9.76
CA ALA A 382 -7.40 -14.03 -10.58
C ALA A 382 -8.29 -12.80 -10.31
N PHE A 383 -8.51 -12.43 -9.04
CA PHE A 383 -9.26 -11.22 -8.70
C PHE A 383 -8.55 -9.93 -9.11
N ALA A 384 -7.21 -9.91 -9.07
CA ALA A 384 -6.41 -8.79 -9.56
C ALA A 384 -6.52 -8.63 -11.08
N CYS A 385 -6.41 -9.73 -11.85
CA CYS A 385 -6.55 -9.72 -13.30
C CYS A 385 -7.96 -9.32 -13.77
N LEU A 386 -9.00 -9.63 -12.98
CA LEU A 386 -10.36 -9.17 -13.23
C LEU A 386 -10.60 -7.70 -12.82
N GLY A 387 -9.61 -7.03 -12.21
CA GLY A 387 -9.70 -5.62 -11.82
C GLY A 387 -10.40 -5.35 -10.48
N PHE A 388 -10.80 -6.39 -9.73
CA PHE A 388 -11.49 -6.23 -8.44
C PHE A 388 -10.57 -5.74 -7.32
N LEU A 389 -9.25 -5.93 -7.46
CA LEU A 389 -8.22 -5.47 -6.52
C LEU A 389 -7.46 -4.25 -7.07
N SER A 390 -8.17 -3.31 -7.68
CA SER A 390 -7.57 -2.06 -8.15
C SER A 390 -6.97 -1.26 -6.98
N PRO A 391 -5.82 -0.58 -7.16
CA PRO A 391 -5.26 0.37 -6.19
C PRO A 391 -6.26 1.46 -5.75
N ALA A 392 -7.29 1.72 -6.57
CA ALA A 392 -8.37 2.63 -6.22
C ALA A 392 -9.19 2.15 -5.01
N ASN A 393 -9.25 0.85 -4.71
CA ASN A 393 -10.00 0.34 -3.54
C ASN A 393 -9.05 0.14 -2.35
N ARG A 394 -8.94 1.16 -1.50
CA ARG A 394 -7.99 1.18 -0.36
C ARG A 394 -8.20 0.00 0.58
N GLY A 395 -7.11 -0.64 0.99
CA GLY A 395 -7.12 -1.76 1.92
C GLY A 395 -7.82 -3.04 1.41
N ALA A 396 -8.38 -3.05 0.21
CA ALA A 396 -9.10 -4.20 -0.32
C ALA A 396 -8.18 -5.40 -0.59
N LEU A 397 -6.99 -5.16 -1.13
CA LEU A 397 -5.98 -6.20 -1.35
C LEU A 397 -5.63 -6.94 -0.06
N MET A 398 -5.38 -6.20 1.03
CA MET A 398 -5.05 -6.82 2.31
C MET A 398 -6.23 -7.49 2.97
N THR A 399 -7.41 -6.84 2.94
CA THR A 399 -8.63 -7.45 3.47
C THR A 399 -8.90 -8.78 2.76
N CYS A 400 -8.80 -8.79 1.42
CA CYS A 400 -8.96 -9.99 0.61
C CYS A 400 -7.91 -11.05 0.94
N SER A 401 -6.64 -10.66 1.00
CA SER A 401 -5.52 -11.54 1.38
C SER A 401 -5.74 -12.20 2.74
N MET A 402 -6.16 -11.45 3.77
CA MET A 402 -6.44 -11.98 5.10
C MET A 402 -7.64 -12.94 5.11
N VAL A 403 -8.74 -12.55 4.47
CA VAL A 403 -9.95 -13.39 4.38
C VAL A 403 -9.67 -14.68 3.61
N LEU A 404 -8.93 -14.59 2.50
CA LEU A 404 -8.48 -15.75 1.73
C LEU A 404 -7.53 -16.63 2.55
N PHE A 405 -6.58 -16.04 3.28
CA PHE A 405 -5.67 -16.81 4.12
C PHE A 405 -6.42 -17.63 5.17
N VAL A 406 -7.38 -17.02 5.88
CA VAL A 406 -8.19 -17.70 6.91
C VAL A 406 -9.09 -18.77 6.30
N SER A 407 -9.79 -18.47 5.20
CA SER A 407 -10.70 -19.42 4.55
C SER A 407 -9.97 -20.61 3.92
N LEU A 408 -8.80 -20.39 3.34
CA LEU A 408 -7.96 -21.43 2.73
C LEU A 408 -7.18 -22.28 3.75
N GLY A 409 -7.37 -22.03 5.06
CA GLY A 409 -6.91 -22.93 6.12
C GLY A 409 -7.53 -24.34 6.02
N THR A 410 -8.72 -24.47 5.43
CA THR A 410 -9.39 -25.77 5.26
C THR A 410 -8.65 -26.68 4.25
N PRO A 411 -8.35 -26.25 3.01
CA PRO A 411 -7.43 -26.96 2.12
C PRO A 411 -6.09 -27.32 2.75
N ALA A 412 -5.50 -26.40 3.52
CA ALA A 412 -4.22 -26.61 4.21
C ALA A 412 -4.30 -27.80 5.18
N GLY A 413 -5.32 -27.79 6.04
CA GLY A 413 -5.57 -28.84 7.02
C GLY A 413 -5.92 -30.17 6.36
N TYR A 414 -6.68 -30.16 5.26
CA TYR A 414 -7.04 -31.36 4.50
C TYR A 414 -5.80 -32.03 3.89
N VAL A 415 -4.99 -31.29 3.13
CA VAL A 415 -3.78 -31.81 2.49
C VAL A 415 -2.79 -32.31 3.53
N SER A 416 -2.54 -31.51 4.57
CA SER A 416 -1.63 -31.90 5.65
C SER A 416 -2.08 -33.17 6.34
N SER A 417 -3.36 -33.25 6.74
CA SER A 417 -3.89 -34.44 7.44
C SER A 417 -3.92 -35.67 6.55
N ARG A 418 -4.22 -35.52 5.25
CA ARG A 418 -4.25 -36.64 4.32
C ARG A 418 -2.86 -37.22 4.12
N ILE A 419 -1.86 -36.37 3.90
CA ILE A 419 -0.47 -36.78 3.69
C ILE A 419 0.11 -37.37 4.98
N TYR A 420 -0.16 -36.77 6.14
CA TYR A 420 0.25 -37.31 7.43
C TYR A 420 -0.33 -38.71 7.69
N LYS A 421 -1.61 -38.91 7.35
CA LYS A 421 -2.27 -40.22 7.47
C LYS A 421 -1.71 -41.25 6.48
N SER A 422 -1.38 -40.85 5.25
CA SER A 422 -0.72 -41.72 4.27
C SER A 422 0.64 -42.24 4.75
N PHE A 423 1.34 -41.48 5.62
CA PHE A 423 2.58 -41.91 6.25
C PHE A 423 2.40 -42.74 7.54
N GLY A 424 1.17 -43.17 7.86
CA GLY A 424 0.90 -43.94 9.09
C GLY A 424 0.90 -43.09 10.36
N GLY A 425 0.78 -41.76 10.24
CA GLY A 425 0.77 -40.84 11.38
C GLY A 425 -0.48 -40.99 12.26
N VAL A 426 -0.29 -41.28 13.55
CA VAL A 426 -1.38 -41.47 14.53
C VAL A 426 -1.76 -40.18 15.26
N LYS A 427 -0.81 -39.23 15.40
CA LYS A 427 -0.97 -37.99 16.18
C LYS A 427 -1.67 -36.87 15.40
N TRP A 428 -2.88 -37.13 14.88
CA TRP A 428 -3.62 -36.18 14.03
C TRP A 428 -3.91 -34.84 14.71
N LYS A 429 -4.20 -34.82 16.02
CA LYS A 429 -4.43 -33.57 16.78
C LYS A 429 -3.22 -32.65 16.76
N SER A 430 -2.03 -33.22 16.97
CA SER A 430 -0.77 -32.47 16.93
C SER A 430 -0.49 -31.96 15.52
N ASN A 431 -0.80 -32.76 14.50
CA ASN A 431 -0.62 -32.34 13.11
C ASN A 431 -1.48 -31.12 12.79
N VAL A 432 -2.77 -31.13 13.14
CA VAL A 432 -3.69 -30.01 12.88
C VAL A 432 -3.21 -28.73 13.57
N ILE A 433 -2.87 -28.79 14.86
CA ILE A 433 -2.39 -27.62 15.61
C ILE A 433 -1.09 -27.08 15.00
N LEU A 434 -0.15 -27.97 14.68
CA LEU A 434 1.15 -27.57 14.17
C LEU A 434 1.05 -27.01 12.73
N THR A 435 0.12 -27.51 11.91
CA THR A 435 -0.16 -26.93 10.58
C THR A 435 -0.64 -25.49 10.66
N SER A 436 -1.47 -25.16 11.65
CA SER A 436 -1.97 -23.79 11.83
C SER A 436 -0.96 -22.84 12.48
N VAL A 437 -0.08 -23.34 13.36
CA VAL A 437 0.78 -22.48 14.19
C VAL A 437 2.23 -22.39 13.70
N LEU A 438 2.79 -23.46 13.12
CA LEU A 438 4.23 -23.53 12.86
C LEU A 438 4.71 -22.45 11.88
N CYS A 439 4.12 -22.39 10.67
CA CYS A 439 4.56 -21.43 9.66
C CYS A 439 4.26 -19.98 10.06
N PRO A 440 3.04 -19.61 10.50
CA PRO A 440 2.77 -18.25 10.97
C PRO A 440 3.60 -17.88 12.21
N GLY A 441 3.84 -18.83 13.13
CA GLY A 441 4.63 -18.61 14.33
C GLY A 441 6.11 -18.33 14.03
N ILE A 442 6.70 -19.01 13.05
CA ILE A 442 8.07 -18.71 12.58
C ILE A 442 8.14 -17.29 12.00
N VAL A 443 7.18 -16.92 11.15
CA VAL A 443 7.12 -15.57 10.55
C VAL A 443 6.95 -14.51 11.63
N PHE A 444 6.04 -14.72 12.59
CA PHE A 444 5.83 -13.82 13.72
C PHE A 444 7.08 -13.68 14.58
N GLY A 445 7.77 -14.79 14.88
CA GLY A 445 9.01 -14.76 15.65
C GLY A 445 10.15 -14.01 14.95
N LEU A 446 10.29 -14.18 13.63
CA LEU A 446 11.26 -13.43 12.83
C LEU A 446 10.93 -11.93 12.80
N PHE A 447 9.65 -11.59 12.61
CA PHE A 447 9.19 -10.20 12.64
C PHE A 447 9.48 -9.54 13.99
N PHE A 448 9.08 -10.18 15.08
CA PHE A 448 9.33 -9.69 16.44
C PHE A 448 10.83 -9.55 16.75
N HIS A 449 11.65 -10.51 16.34
CA HIS A 449 13.10 -10.41 16.52
C HIS A 449 13.71 -9.22 15.74
N ASN A 450 13.28 -9.03 14.49
CA ASN A 450 13.74 -7.93 13.66
C ASN A 450 13.26 -6.57 14.16
N GLU A 451 12.08 -6.48 14.75
CA GLU A 451 11.53 -5.23 15.28
C GLU A 451 12.16 -4.83 16.63
N PHE A 452 12.43 -5.78 17.51
CA PHE A 452 12.95 -5.50 18.86
C PHE A 452 14.48 -5.45 18.92
N SER A 453 15.21 -6.10 18.01
CA SER A 453 16.68 -6.05 17.98
C SER A 453 17.31 -4.67 17.72
N PRO A 454 16.69 -3.72 16.98
CA PRO A 454 17.16 -2.35 16.84
C PRO A 454 16.73 -1.45 18.02
N LEU A 455 15.55 -1.71 18.62
CA LEU A 455 15.06 -0.98 19.81
C LEU A 455 15.94 -1.21 21.04
N ALA A 456 16.59 -2.37 21.16
CA ALA A 456 17.55 -2.66 22.23
C ALA A 456 18.95 -2.04 22.02
N ARG A 457 19.22 -1.44 20.84
CA ARG A 457 20.51 -0.85 20.47
C ARG A 457 20.53 0.69 20.47
N ARG A 458 19.40 1.33 20.80
CA ARG A 458 19.29 2.76 21.12
C ARG A 458 18.88 2.89 22.58
#